data_AF-A0A2E7UXR2-F1
#
_entry.id   AF-A0A2E7UXR2-F1
#
_cell.length_a   1.000
_cell.length_b   1.000
_cell.length_c   1.000
_cell.angle_alpha   90.00
_cell.angle_beta   90.00
_cell.angle_gamma   90.00
#
_symmetry.space_group_name_H-M   'P 1'
#
loop_
_entity.id
_entity.type
_entity.pdbx_description
1 polymer ?
#
loop_
_entity_poly.entity_id
_entity_poly.type
_entity_poly.pdbx_seq_one_letter_code
_entity_poly.pdbx_strand_id
1 'polypeptide(L)'
;MTQGMVELRGDRLIVNRSVVEEFLHLDPEDQRDLIFTQLDQRFPLSEWIFWAIFDVGGAWVPERPLHALYRRWRRGEEWRKRYHSDTWGSVRSGTREGYSFTPLVNTGMLELGQWGQEKFYRLSPRTQRLLEPPEDEGFRQFYLTPNFEVMAPAGMAPAMFFRIGELAELTACDRANTYKITEVTIEQALEKGWRRDDLLEFLRENSQIGLPENVEHTLRGWMGHHGDVEYHDVVLLTVHRAQIRKIESNRFIRPFLLHRFVPGMYGVDRTRVAELNILLSEHGFSPSGKVRKYPDDPQQVDARDRLLQMVSDARTRREDLIQKTHAADALPEVLCTVPGSGQPMRQKKRRREQLPPRRSPREVRELAEKAVSGDYNIEILYVTRDEKRKHLRIAPERVATNARGEQVLVGTDLAAEQRLSYQLAQIERMSLFKPRR
;
A
#
# COMPACT_ATOMS: atom_id res chain seq x y z
N MET A 1 -7.70 0.32 -13.34
CA MET A 1 -7.53 -0.25 -11.98
C MET A 1 -6.40 -1.26 -11.92
N THR A 2 -5.92 -1.81 -13.04
CA THR A 2 -4.93 -2.89 -12.96
C THR A 2 -3.54 -2.43 -12.50
N GLN A 3 -3.16 -1.15 -12.50
CA GLN A 3 -1.87 -0.66 -11.94
C GLN A 3 -0.62 -1.50 -12.32
N GLY A 4 -0.63 -2.17 -13.47
CA GLY A 4 0.39 -3.16 -13.83
C GLY A 4 0.23 -4.55 -13.20
N MET A 5 -0.63 -4.74 -12.19
CA MET A 5 -1.03 -6.01 -11.59
C MET A 5 -1.60 -7.02 -12.58
N VAL A 6 -2.15 -6.57 -13.71
CA VAL A 6 -2.63 -7.45 -14.78
C VAL A 6 -2.12 -6.95 -16.12
N GLU A 7 -1.48 -7.84 -16.86
CA GLU A 7 -0.96 -7.65 -18.20
C GLU A 7 -1.77 -8.48 -19.19
N LEU A 8 -2.00 -7.95 -20.39
CA LEU A 8 -2.55 -8.73 -21.49
C LEU A 8 -1.39 -9.34 -22.28
N ARG A 9 -1.25 -10.67 -22.26
CA ARG A 9 -0.28 -11.39 -23.09
C ARG A 9 -1.04 -12.21 -24.14
N GLY A 10 -1.04 -11.72 -25.38
CA GLY A 10 -1.83 -12.30 -26.46
C GLY A 10 -3.33 -12.13 -26.17
N ASP A 11 -4.03 -13.24 -26.02
CA ASP A 11 -5.46 -13.33 -25.74
C ASP A 11 -5.78 -13.55 -24.24
N ARG A 12 -4.76 -13.69 -23.39
CA ARG A 12 -4.93 -13.99 -21.96
C ARG A 12 -4.52 -12.82 -21.07
N LEU A 13 -5.29 -12.63 -20.01
CA LEU A 13 -4.90 -11.76 -18.90
C LEU A 13 -4.01 -12.56 -17.95
N ILE A 14 -2.82 -12.03 -17.68
CA ILE A 14 -1.84 -12.60 -16.77
C ILE A 14 -1.65 -11.64 -15.61
N VAL A 15 -1.63 -12.16 -14.40
CA VAL A 15 -1.36 -11.37 -13.20
C VAL A 15 0.14 -11.13 -13.09
N ASN A 16 0.55 -9.87 -12.98
CA ASN A 16 1.92 -9.50 -12.66
C ASN A 16 2.11 -9.65 -11.14
N ARG A 17 2.67 -10.79 -10.75
CA ARG A 17 2.79 -11.19 -9.36
C ARG A 17 3.58 -10.21 -8.51
N SER A 18 4.72 -9.72 -8.98
CA SER A 18 5.57 -8.82 -8.19
C SER A 18 4.83 -7.53 -7.84
N VAL A 19 4.02 -7.03 -8.77
CA VAL A 19 3.21 -5.83 -8.55
C VAL A 19 2.04 -6.11 -7.60
N VAL A 20 1.42 -7.30 -7.69
CA VAL A 20 0.35 -7.70 -6.76
C VAL A 20 0.88 -7.89 -5.36
N GLU A 21 2.00 -8.58 -5.19
CA GLU A 21 2.62 -8.79 -3.89
C GLU A 21 3.01 -7.45 -3.27
N GLU A 22 3.68 -6.57 -4.02
CA GLU A 22 4.02 -5.23 -3.53
C GLU A 22 2.75 -4.48 -3.11
N PHE A 23 1.71 -4.47 -3.95
CA PHE A 23 0.44 -3.82 -3.64
C PHE A 23 -0.20 -4.36 -2.35
N LEU A 24 -0.19 -5.68 -2.15
CA LEU A 24 -0.76 -6.33 -0.96
C LEU A 24 0.02 -6.03 0.32
N HIS A 25 1.32 -5.75 0.23
CA HIS A 25 2.16 -5.35 1.37
C HIS A 25 2.09 -3.85 1.68
N LEU A 26 1.51 -3.04 0.79
CA LEU A 26 1.28 -1.62 1.09
C LEU A 26 0.34 -1.46 2.29
N ASP A 27 0.57 -0.40 3.06
CA ASP A 27 -0.36 0.02 4.09
C ASP A 27 -1.79 0.17 3.49
N PRO A 28 -2.86 -0.21 4.21
CA PRO A 28 -4.24 -0.08 3.70
C PRO A 28 -4.60 1.32 3.23
N GLU A 29 -4.00 2.36 3.84
CA GLU A 29 -4.16 3.74 3.40
C GLU A 29 -3.55 3.97 2.00
N ASP A 30 -2.36 3.44 1.73
CA ASP A 30 -1.67 3.58 0.44
C ASP A 30 -2.37 2.79 -0.67
N GLN A 31 -2.84 1.57 -0.36
CA GLN A 31 -3.69 0.78 -1.27
C GLN A 31 -4.93 1.58 -1.68
N ARG A 32 -5.59 2.19 -0.69
CA ARG A 32 -6.77 3.03 -0.91
C ARG A 32 -6.47 4.20 -1.83
N ASP A 33 -5.35 4.88 -1.63
CA ASP A 33 -5.00 6.07 -2.42
C ASP A 33 -4.69 5.75 -3.86
N LEU A 34 -4.03 4.61 -4.09
CA LEU A 34 -3.77 4.10 -5.43
C LEU A 34 -5.09 3.75 -6.15
N ILE A 35 -6.06 3.16 -5.43
CA ILE A 35 -7.41 2.91 -5.96
C ILE A 35 -8.09 4.22 -6.33
N PHE A 36 -8.13 5.21 -5.43
CA PHE A 36 -8.76 6.51 -5.67
C PHE A 36 -8.12 7.27 -6.81
N THR A 37 -6.79 7.29 -6.89
CA THR A 37 -6.08 7.99 -7.97
C THR A 37 -6.43 7.40 -9.34
N GLN A 38 -6.54 6.08 -9.42
CA GLN A 38 -6.95 5.39 -10.65
C GLN A 38 -8.43 5.59 -10.99
N LEU A 39 -9.29 5.67 -9.97
CA LEU A 39 -10.69 6.01 -10.17
C LEU A 39 -10.84 7.43 -10.68
N ASP A 40 -10.11 8.40 -10.12
CA ASP A 40 -10.18 9.80 -10.51
C ASP A 40 -9.74 10.06 -11.96
N GLN A 41 -8.83 9.24 -12.50
CA GLN A 41 -8.49 9.26 -13.92
C GLN A 41 -9.67 8.84 -14.82
N ARG A 42 -10.52 7.93 -14.36
CA ARG A 42 -11.68 7.43 -15.10
C ARG A 42 -12.96 8.23 -14.85
N PHE A 43 -13.09 8.73 -13.62
CA PHE A 43 -14.23 9.46 -13.13
C PHE A 43 -13.71 10.52 -12.14
N PRO A 44 -13.52 11.78 -12.56
CA PRO A 44 -12.96 12.81 -11.71
C PRO A 44 -13.82 13.07 -10.46
N LEU A 45 -13.20 13.38 -9.32
CA LEU A 45 -13.90 13.61 -8.04
C LEU A 45 -14.68 12.38 -7.56
N SER A 46 -14.19 11.18 -7.87
CA SER A 46 -14.79 9.92 -7.43
C SER A 46 -14.87 9.81 -5.91
N GLU A 47 -13.78 10.20 -5.22
CA GLU A 47 -13.70 10.21 -3.76
C GLU A 47 -14.78 11.11 -3.13
N TRP A 48 -15.01 12.28 -3.72
CA TRP A 48 -16.00 13.25 -3.25
C TRP A 48 -17.43 12.73 -3.36
N ILE A 49 -17.75 12.06 -4.46
CA ILE A 49 -19.05 11.39 -4.61
C ILE A 49 -19.22 10.31 -3.56
N PHE A 50 -18.16 9.54 -3.30
CA PHE A 50 -18.26 8.48 -2.31
C PHE A 50 -18.51 9.03 -0.91
N TRP A 51 -17.79 10.08 -0.49
CA TRP A 51 -18.07 10.79 0.76
C TRP A 51 -19.49 11.36 0.82
N ALA A 52 -19.97 11.97 -0.26
CA ALA A 52 -21.33 12.50 -0.32
C ALA A 52 -22.38 11.40 -0.07
N ILE A 53 -22.25 10.24 -0.72
CA ILE A 53 -23.17 9.10 -0.52
C ILE A 53 -22.94 8.43 0.84
N PHE A 54 -21.70 8.41 1.34
CA PHE A 54 -21.36 7.85 2.65
C PHE A 54 -22.04 8.58 3.79
N ASP A 55 -22.04 9.92 3.76
CA ASP A 55 -22.67 10.76 4.78
C ASP A 55 -24.18 10.54 4.91
N VAL A 56 -24.80 9.97 3.87
CA VAL A 56 -26.21 9.58 3.85
C VAL A 56 -26.48 8.30 4.70
N GLY A 57 -25.44 7.59 5.14
CA GLY A 57 -25.57 6.46 6.07
C GLY A 57 -26.01 5.15 5.42
N GLY A 58 -25.63 4.94 4.15
CA GLY A 58 -25.92 3.69 3.42
C GLY A 58 -27.31 3.62 2.77
N ALA A 59 -28.05 4.72 2.76
CA ALA A 59 -29.34 4.81 2.05
C ALA A 59 -29.16 4.87 0.52
N TRP A 60 -30.24 4.59 -0.22
CA TRP A 60 -30.27 4.77 -1.67
C TRP A 60 -30.45 6.26 -2.01
N VAL A 61 -29.56 6.77 -2.87
CA VAL A 61 -29.54 8.17 -3.32
C VAL A 61 -30.04 8.24 -4.78
N PRO A 62 -31.05 9.05 -5.11
CA PRO A 62 -31.54 9.20 -6.47
C PRO A 62 -30.50 9.90 -7.37
N GLU A 63 -30.46 9.50 -8.64
CA GLU A 63 -29.51 10.00 -9.64
C GLU A 63 -29.59 11.51 -9.82
N ARG A 64 -30.80 12.08 -9.88
CA ARG A 64 -31.01 13.50 -10.18
C ARG A 64 -30.28 14.45 -9.22
N PRO A 65 -30.48 14.38 -7.88
CA PRO A 65 -29.76 15.25 -6.95
C PRO A 65 -28.26 14.98 -6.93
N LEU A 66 -27.85 13.70 -7.01
CA LEU A 66 -26.43 13.34 -7.04
C LEU A 66 -25.71 13.91 -8.27
N HIS A 67 -26.35 13.80 -9.43
CA HIS A 67 -25.88 14.37 -10.70
C HIS A 67 -25.83 15.90 -10.63
N ALA A 68 -26.86 16.56 -10.08
CA ALA A 68 -26.84 18.02 -9.89
C ALA A 68 -25.67 18.48 -9.01
N LEU A 69 -25.41 17.78 -7.91
CA LEU A 69 -24.29 18.03 -7.01
C LEU A 69 -22.94 17.86 -7.72
N TYR A 70 -22.74 16.72 -8.39
CA TYR A 70 -21.49 16.44 -9.11
C TYR A 70 -21.24 17.46 -10.24
N ARG A 71 -22.28 17.81 -11.01
CA ARG A 71 -22.18 18.83 -12.05
C ARG A 71 -21.76 20.19 -11.49
N ARG A 72 -22.27 20.57 -10.32
CA ARG A 72 -21.86 21.81 -9.63
C ARG A 72 -20.39 21.76 -9.25
N TRP A 73 -19.89 20.66 -8.68
CA TRP A 73 -18.48 20.51 -8.36
C TRP A 73 -17.57 20.54 -9.59
N ARG A 74 -17.94 19.82 -10.66
CA ARG A 74 -17.20 19.81 -11.94
C ARG A 74 -17.07 21.20 -12.55
N ARG A 75 -18.18 21.94 -12.60
CA ARG A 75 -18.18 23.34 -13.07
C ARG A 75 -17.33 24.25 -12.19
N GLY A 76 -17.35 24.04 -10.86
CA GLY A 76 -16.48 24.76 -9.93
C GLY A 76 -15.00 24.47 -10.15
N GLU A 77 -14.63 23.21 -10.37
CA GLU A 77 -13.26 22.78 -10.73
C GLU A 77 -12.79 23.41 -12.04
N GLU A 78 -13.62 23.36 -13.10
CA GLU A 78 -13.34 24.02 -14.37
C GLU A 78 -13.16 25.53 -14.22
N TRP A 79 -14.05 26.17 -13.45
CA TRP A 79 -13.96 27.60 -13.17
C TRP A 79 -12.66 27.95 -12.45
N ARG A 80 -12.28 27.20 -11.40
CA ARG A 80 -11.00 27.41 -10.68
C ARG A 80 -9.80 27.22 -11.60
N LYS A 81 -9.81 26.18 -12.44
CA LYS A 81 -8.74 25.96 -13.42
C LYS A 81 -8.60 27.18 -14.33
N ARG A 82 -9.69 27.64 -14.96
CA ARG A 82 -9.70 28.82 -15.82
C ARG A 82 -9.22 30.09 -15.11
N TYR A 83 -9.66 30.28 -13.87
CA TYR A 83 -9.25 31.42 -13.05
C TYR A 83 -7.73 31.42 -12.82
N HIS A 84 -7.15 30.28 -12.48
CA HIS A 84 -5.70 30.17 -12.24
C HIS A 84 -4.86 30.12 -13.53
N SER A 85 -5.44 29.70 -14.66
CA SER A 85 -4.74 29.60 -15.95
C SER A 85 -5.01 30.77 -16.90
N ASP A 86 -5.69 31.83 -16.43
CA ASP A 86 -6.09 33.04 -17.16
C ASP A 86 -6.73 32.77 -18.54
N THR A 87 -7.42 31.63 -18.66
CA THR A 87 -7.97 31.12 -19.93
C THR A 87 -9.49 31.16 -19.86
N TRP A 88 -10.06 32.22 -20.45
CA TRP A 88 -11.49 32.53 -20.37
C TRP A 88 -12.30 32.01 -21.57
N GLY A 89 -11.63 31.38 -22.53
CA GLY A 89 -12.27 30.79 -23.70
C GLY A 89 -13.23 29.65 -23.33
N SER A 90 -14.40 29.61 -23.98
CA SER A 90 -15.31 28.48 -23.87
C SER A 90 -14.69 27.28 -24.59
N VAL A 91 -14.22 26.28 -23.84
CA VAL A 91 -13.86 24.98 -24.41
C VAL A 91 -15.16 24.36 -24.90
N ARG A 92 -15.47 24.52 -26.19
CA ARG A 92 -16.53 23.78 -26.86
C ARG A 92 -16.07 22.33 -26.96
N SER A 93 -16.22 21.58 -25.87
CA SER A 93 -16.16 20.12 -25.94
C SER A 93 -17.37 19.68 -26.78
N GLY A 94 -17.10 19.17 -27.98
CA GLY A 94 -18.13 18.62 -28.87
C GLY A 94 -18.80 17.36 -28.30
N THR A 95 -18.27 16.82 -27.21
CA THR A 95 -18.87 15.73 -26.44
C THR A 95 -19.87 16.32 -25.47
N ARG A 96 -21.16 15.96 -25.60
CA ARG A 96 -22.12 16.12 -24.50
C ARG A 96 -21.55 15.35 -23.31
N GLU A 97 -20.99 16.06 -22.33
CA GLU A 97 -20.56 15.45 -21.07
C GLU A 97 -21.80 14.88 -20.37
N GLY A 98 -22.07 13.60 -20.63
CA GLY A 98 -23.01 12.84 -19.83
C GLY A 98 -22.34 12.54 -18.50
N TYR A 99 -22.78 13.19 -17.42
CA TYR A 99 -22.33 12.87 -16.07
C TYR A 99 -23.00 11.55 -15.59
N SER A 100 -22.67 10.45 -16.28
CA SER A 100 -23.15 9.12 -15.93
C SER A 100 -22.22 8.48 -14.89
N PHE A 101 -22.78 7.94 -13.83
CA PHE A 101 -22.03 7.19 -12.81
C PHE A 101 -21.71 5.75 -13.23
N THR A 102 -22.02 5.34 -14.48
CA THR A 102 -21.68 4.01 -15.02
C THR A 102 -20.23 3.59 -14.79
N PRO A 103 -19.19 4.45 -14.94
CA PRO A 103 -17.82 4.03 -14.65
C PRO A 103 -17.62 3.57 -13.19
N LEU A 104 -18.29 4.21 -12.23
CA LEU A 104 -18.23 3.84 -10.81
C LEU A 104 -19.02 2.55 -10.53
N VAL A 105 -20.11 2.31 -11.26
CA VAL A 105 -20.85 1.04 -11.21
C VAL A 105 -20.03 -0.10 -11.83
N ASN A 106 -19.45 0.10 -13.01
CA ASN A 106 -18.67 -0.92 -13.72
C ASN A 106 -17.40 -1.32 -12.99
N THR A 107 -16.81 -0.39 -12.23
CA THR A 107 -15.71 -0.74 -11.35
C THR A 107 -16.18 -1.56 -10.16
N GLY A 108 -17.47 -1.46 -9.78
CA GLY A 108 -18.15 -2.07 -8.64
C GLY A 108 -18.21 -1.18 -7.39
N MET A 109 -17.84 0.10 -7.50
CA MET A 109 -17.75 1.01 -6.35
C MET A 109 -19.13 1.51 -5.91
N LEU A 110 -20.06 1.58 -6.85
CA LEU A 110 -21.47 1.88 -6.62
C LEU A 110 -22.35 0.71 -7.02
N GLU A 111 -23.42 0.52 -6.27
CA GLU A 111 -24.55 -0.30 -6.67
C GLU A 111 -25.57 0.58 -7.38
N LEU A 112 -26.22 0.05 -8.41
CA LEU A 112 -27.27 0.71 -9.18
C LEU A 112 -28.60 0.00 -8.97
N GLY A 113 -29.56 0.72 -8.41
CA GLY A 113 -30.97 0.35 -8.38
C GLY A 113 -31.74 1.12 -9.44
N GLN A 114 -32.77 0.51 -10.04
CA GLN A 114 -33.63 1.16 -11.00
C GLN A 114 -35.08 0.93 -10.65
N TRP A 115 -35.87 2.00 -10.62
CA TRP A 115 -37.32 1.95 -10.46
C TRP A 115 -37.98 2.83 -11.52
N GLY A 116 -38.66 2.19 -12.47
CA GLY A 116 -39.15 2.86 -13.67
C GLY A 116 -38.02 3.51 -14.48
N GLN A 117 -38.11 4.83 -14.67
CA GLN A 117 -37.09 5.64 -15.35
C GLN A 117 -36.07 6.26 -14.38
N GLU A 118 -36.26 6.10 -13.07
CA GLU A 118 -35.37 6.67 -12.06
C GLU A 118 -34.30 5.65 -11.65
N LYS A 119 -33.08 6.16 -11.50
CA LYS A 119 -31.93 5.40 -11.02
C LYS A 119 -31.55 5.85 -9.62
N PHE A 120 -31.08 4.89 -8.83
CA PHE A 120 -30.67 5.08 -7.46
C PHE A 120 -29.29 4.47 -7.28
N TYR A 121 -28.45 5.13 -6.50
CA TYR A 121 -27.09 4.70 -6.22
C TYR A 121 -26.89 4.52 -4.73
N ARG A 122 -26.08 3.54 -4.38
CA ARG A 122 -25.58 3.31 -3.02
C ARG A 122 -24.11 2.90 -3.11
N LEU A 123 -23.34 3.17 -2.06
CA LEU A 123 -22.00 2.59 -1.93
C LEU A 123 -22.08 1.07 -1.81
N SER A 124 -21.24 0.37 -2.56
CA SER A 124 -21.06 -1.07 -2.32
C SER A 124 -20.30 -1.30 -1.00
N PRO A 125 -20.42 -2.49 -0.38
CA PRO A 125 -19.73 -2.81 0.88
C PRO A 125 -18.22 -2.59 0.84
N ARG A 126 -17.59 -2.86 -0.32
CA ARG A 126 -16.17 -2.62 -0.55
C ARG A 126 -15.78 -1.14 -0.52
N THR A 127 -16.63 -0.25 -1.05
CA THR A 127 -16.37 1.19 -1.03
C THR A 127 -16.60 1.76 0.36
N GLN A 128 -17.57 1.24 1.10
CA GLN A 128 -17.74 1.58 2.52
C GLN A 128 -16.49 1.24 3.33
N ARG A 129 -15.93 0.03 3.17
CA ARG A 129 -14.66 -0.37 3.80
C ARG A 129 -13.47 0.48 3.36
N LEU A 130 -13.49 0.99 2.13
CA LEU A 130 -12.44 1.87 1.61
C LEU A 130 -12.45 3.24 2.32
N LEU A 131 -13.64 3.77 2.62
CA LEU A 131 -13.81 5.05 3.31
C LEU A 131 -13.60 4.93 4.82
N GLU A 132 -14.17 3.89 5.42
CA GLU A 132 -14.05 3.58 6.84
C GLU A 132 -13.58 2.11 7.01
N PRO A 133 -12.26 1.88 7.05
CA PRO A 133 -11.73 0.53 7.25
C PRO A 133 -12.15 0.02 8.64
N PRO A 134 -12.58 -1.25 8.75
CA PRO A 134 -12.95 -1.82 10.04
C PRO A 134 -11.75 -1.87 10.99
N GLU A 135 -11.97 -1.59 12.28
CA GLU A 135 -10.92 -1.59 13.32
C GLU A 135 -10.31 -2.98 13.56
N ASP A 136 -11.06 -4.05 13.24
CA ASP A 136 -10.58 -5.44 13.22
C ASP A 136 -10.56 -5.96 11.78
N GLU A 137 -9.37 -6.10 11.20
CA GLU A 137 -9.16 -7.10 10.16
C GLU A 137 -9.43 -8.45 10.80
N GLY A 138 -10.55 -9.09 10.44
CA GLY A 138 -11.20 -10.16 11.17
C GLY A 138 -10.34 -11.42 11.40
N PHE A 139 -10.87 -12.58 11.02
CA PHE A 139 -10.21 -13.86 11.31
C PHE A 139 -8.80 -13.90 10.69
N ARG A 140 -7.76 -13.98 11.52
CA ARG A 140 -6.36 -14.01 11.07
C ARG A 140 -5.90 -15.40 10.61
N GLN A 141 -6.62 -16.44 11.01
CA GLN A 141 -6.25 -17.82 10.78
C GLN A 141 -7.37 -18.55 10.04
N PHE A 142 -6.98 -19.51 9.20
CA PHE A 142 -7.89 -20.45 8.55
C PHE A 142 -7.85 -21.79 9.28
N TYR A 143 -8.80 -22.67 8.97
CA TYR A 143 -8.76 -24.04 9.45
C TYR A 143 -8.28 -24.95 8.33
N LEU A 144 -7.18 -25.66 8.55
CA LEU A 144 -6.74 -26.74 7.67
C LEU A 144 -7.18 -28.07 8.26
N THR A 145 -8.06 -28.77 7.55
CA THR A 145 -8.53 -30.09 7.96
C THR A 145 -7.57 -31.19 7.49
N PRO A 146 -7.57 -32.37 8.15
CA PRO A 146 -6.80 -33.54 7.69
C PRO A 146 -7.14 -34.02 6.28
N ASN A 147 -8.26 -33.56 5.69
CA ASN A 147 -8.73 -33.92 4.34
C ASN A 147 -8.21 -32.97 3.25
N PHE A 148 -7.19 -32.15 3.54
CA PHE A 148 -6.63 -31.14 2.62
C PHE A 148 -7.60 -30.00 2.28
N GLU A 149 -8.62 -29.78 3.11
CA GLU A 149 -9.53 -28.64 2.93
C GLU A 149 -9.13 -27.49 3.85
N VAL A 150 -8.97 -26.32 3.24
CA VAL A 150 -8.75 -25.05 3.94
C VAL A 150 -10.08 -24.31 4.01
N MET A 151 -10.57 -24.08 5.22
CA MET A 151 -11.75 -23.26 5.48
C MET A 151 -11.30 -21.88 5.95
N ALA A 152 -11.40 -20.89 5.06
CA ALA A 152 -11.01 -19.51 5.31
C ALA A 152 -12.26 -18.64 5.57
N PRO A 153 -12.46 -18.09 6.78
CA PRO A 153 -13.63 -17.25 7.08
C PRO A 153 -13.67 -16.00 6.20
N ALA A 154 -14.84 -15.60 5.71
CA ALA A 154 -15.01 -14.46 4.79
C ALA A 154 -14.52 -13.09 5.33
N GLY A 155 -14.26 -12.99 6.63
CA GLY A 155 -13.70 -11.80 7.29
C GLY A 155 -12.17 -11.73 7.33
N MET A 156 -11.47 -12.70 6.75
CA MET A 156 -10.01 -12.77 6.70
C MET A 156 -9.40 -11.71 5.77
N ALA A 157 -8.15 -11.32 6.04
CA ALA A 157 -7.43 -10.34 5.23
C ALA A 157 -7.32 -10.78 3.75
N PRO A 158 -7.55 -9.89 2.76
CA PRO A 158 -7.45 -10.23 1.33
C PRO A 158 -6.11 -10.85 0.92
N ALA A 159 -5.00 -10.42 1.53
CA ALA A 159 -3.68 -10.99 1.30
C ALA A 159 -3.63 -12.50 1.63
N MET A 160 -4.34 -12.92 2.66
CA MET A 160 -4.44 -14.34 3.02
C MET A 160 -5.25 -15.14 2.01
N PHE A 161 -6.37 -14.61 1.50
CA PHE A 161 -7.11 -15.27 0.43
C PHE A 161 -6.27 -15.42 -0.85
N PHE A 162 -5.45 -14.42 -1.16
CA PHE A 162 -4.51 -14.50 -2.28
C PHE A 162 -3.50 -15.62 -2.07
N ARG A 163 -2.82 -15.66 -0.91
CA ARG A 163 -1.84 -16.71 -0.58
C ARG A 163 -2.46 -18.11 -0.56
N ILE A 164 -3.64 -18.29 0.04
CA ILE A 164 -4.38 -19.56 0.03
C ILE A 164 -4.74 -19.96 -1.41
N GLY A 165 -5.20 -19.01 -2.23
CA GLY A 165 -5.52 -19.25 -3.63
C GLY A 165 -4.31 -19.58 -4.53
N GLU A 166 -3.08 -19.30 -4.09
CA GLU A 166 -1.87 -19.77 -4.76
C GLU A 166 -1.60 -21.26 -4.48
N LEU A 167 -1.95 -21.73 -3.28
CA LEU A 167 -1.67 -23.07 -2.75
C LEU A 167 -2.82 -24.07 -2.95
N ALA A 168 -4.04 -23.59 -3.18
CA ALA A 168 -5.26 -24.38 -3.14
C ALA A 168 -6.29 -23.88 -4.16
N GLU A 169 -7.10 -24.79 -4.68
CA GLU A 169 -8.21 -24.46 -5.58
C GLU A 169 -9.45 -24.05 -4.77
N LEU A 170 -10.19 -23.03 -5.22
CA LEU A 170 -11.43 -22.63 -4.57
C LEU A 170 -12.56 -23.60 -4.95
N THR A 171 -13.17 -24.26 -3.96
CA THR A 171 -14.24 -25.25 -4.17
C THR A 171 -15.62 -24.71 -3.80
N ALA A 172 -15.73 -23.85 -2.78
CA ALA A 172 -16.99 -23.23 -2.36
C ALA A 172 -16.77 -21.83 -1.80
N CYS A 173 -17.76 -20.94 -1.98
CA CYS A 173 -17.71 -19.55 -1.55
C CYS A 173 -19.05 -19.19 -0.87
N ASP A 174 -19.13 -19.43 0.45
CA ASP A 174 -20.32 -19.15 1.26
C ASP A 174 -19.97 -18.20 2.44
N ARG A 175 -20.21 -18.63 3.70
CA ARG A 175 -19.80 -17.87 4.91
C ARG A 175 -18.31 -18.04 5.23
N ALA A 176 -17.74 -19.15 4.80
CA ALA A 176 -16.31 -19.40 4.72
C ALA A 176 -16.00 -19.88 3.30
N ASN A 177 -14.89 -19.42 2.75
CA ASN A 177 -14.37 -19.91 1.48
C ASN A 177 -13.68 -21.23 1.75
N THR A 178 -14.12 -22.28 1.06
CA THR A 178 -13.49 -23.59 1.13
C THR A 178 -12.53 -23.71 -0.04
N TYR A 179 -11.28 -24.02 0.26
CA TYR A 179 -10.27 -24.35 -0.71
C TYR A 179 -9.81 -25.79 -0.53
N LYS A 180 -9.36 -26.41 -1.61
CA LYS A 180 -8.80 -27.76 -1.57
C LYS A 180 -7.36 -27.73 -2.04
N ILE A 181 -6.49 -28.30 -1.21
CA ILE A 181 -5.10 -28.53 -1.58
C ILE A 181 -5.04 -29.89 -2.29
N THR A 182 -4.50 -29.87 -3.50
CA THR A 182 -4.22 -31.05 -4.32
C THR A 182 -2.75 -31.07 -4.72
N GLU A 183 -2.28 -32.21 -5.20
CA GLU A 183 -0.94 -32.34 -5.78
C GLU A 183 -0.70 -31.29 -6.88
N VAL A 184 -1.65 -31.15 -7.81
CA VAL A 184 -1.59 -30.18 -8.91
C VAL A 184 -1.47 -28.74 -8.41
N THR A 185 -2.23 -28.36 -7.38
CA THR A 185 -2.16 -26.99 -6.83
C THR A 185 -0.83 -26.73 -6.13
N ILE A 186 -0.22 -27.75 -5.51
CA ILE A 186 1.08 -27.64 -4.85
C ILE A 186 2.21 -27.59 -5.88
N GLU A 187 2.17 -28.40 -6.92
CA GLU A 187 3.10 -28.30 -8.05
C GLU A 187 3.06 -26.90 -8.68
N GLN A 188 1.85 -26.39 -8.95
CA GLN A 188 1.66 -25.03 -9.44
C GLN A 188 2.16 -23.96 -8.47
N ALA A 189 2.02 -24.15 -7.16
CA ALA A 189 2.55 -23.22 -6.17
C ALA A 189 4.09 -23.17 -6.20
N LEU A 190 4.73 -24.34 -6.33
CA LEU A 190 6.19 -24.44 -6.46
C LEU A 190 6.68 -23.80 -7.78
N GLU A 191 5.99 -24.02 -8.89
CA GLU A 191 6.28 -23.33 -10.17
C GLU A 191 6.10 -21.81 -10.06
N LYS A 192 5.12 -21.37 -9.27
CA LYS A 192 4.94 -19.99 -8.86
C LYS A 192 5.95 -19.61 -7.76
N GLY A 193 7.12 -20.23 -7.65
CA GLY A 193 8.23 -19.76 -6.79
C GLY A 193 8.01 -19.82 -5.28
N TRP A 194 6.99 -20.55 -4.79
CA TRP A 194 6.93 -20.89 -3.36
C TRP A 194 8.08 -21.83 -3.00
N ARG A 195 8.76 -21.58 -1.88
CA ARG A 195 9.71 -22.56 -1.32
C ARG A 195 8.96 -23.59 -0.49
N ARG A 196 9.51 -24.80 -0.44
CA ARG A 196 8.91 -25.92 0.32
C ARG A 196 8.78 -25.60 1.81
N ASP A 197 9.85 -25.04 2.37
CA ASP A 197 9.86 -24.65 3.79
C ASP A 197 8.90 -23.50 4.06
N ASP A 198 8.92 -22.45 3.21
CA ASP A 198 8.00 -21.31 3.32
C ASP A 198 6.53 -21.73 3.19
N LEU A 199 6.22 -22.70 2.33
CA LEU A 199 4.87 -23.24 2.15
C LEU A 199 4.40 -23.98 3.41
N LEU A 200 5.24 -24.87 3.95
CA LEU A 200 4.92 -25.62 5.16
C LEU A 200 4.80 -24.69 6.38
N GLU A 201 5.68 -23.71 6.48
CA GLU A 201 5.67 -22.69 7.53
C GLU A 201 4.41 -21.82 7.42
N PHE A 202 4.08 -21.34 6.23
CA PHE A 202 2.85 -20.59 5.98
C PHE A 202 1.60 -21.36 6.44
N LEU A 203 1.46 -22.63 6.05
CA LEU A 203 0.32 -23.45 6.45
C LEU A 203 0.29 -23.69 7.96
N ARG A 204 1.45 -23.82 8.61
CA ARG A 204 1.57 -24.07 10.04
C ARG A 204 1.24 -22.82 10.87
N GLU A 205 1.72 -21.65 10.49
CA GLU A 205 1.54 -20.40 11.22
C GLU A 205 0.12 -19.83 11.08
N ASN A 206 -0.47 -19.99 9.89
CA ASN A 206 -1.75 -19.37 9.55
C ASN A 206 -2.95 -20.32 9.71
N SER A 207 -2.70 -21.60 10.00
CA SER A 207 -3.73 -22.54 10.45
C SER A 207 -3.97 -22.39 11.94
N GLN A 208 -5.24 -22.30 12.35
CA GLN A 208 -5.61 -22.16 13.76
C GLN A 208 -5.22 -23.36 14.62
N ILE A 209 -5.15 -24.56 14.02
CA ILE A 209 -4.80 -25.81 14.70
C ILE A 209 -3.35 -26.21 14.36
N GLY A 210 -2.65 -25.41 13.54
CA GLY A 210 -1.38 -25.78 12.93
C GLY A 210 -1.57 -26.72 11.73
N LEU A 211 -0.46 -27.27 11.25
CA LEU A 211 -0.43 -28.19 10.11
C LEU A 211 -0.63 -29.64 10.62
N PRO A 212 -1.71 -30.35 10.25
CA PRO A 212 -1.89 -31.75 10.62
C PRO A 212 -0.76 -32.63 10.09
N GLU A 213 -0.29 -33.60 10.90
CA GLU A 213 0.88 -34.43 10.57
C GLU A 213 0.68 -35.26 9.29
N ASN A 214 -0.53 -35.78 9.07
CA ASN A 214 -0.88 -36.51 7.85
C ASN A 214 -0.78 -35.60 6.60
N VAL A 215 -1.25 -34.36 6.72
CA VAL A 215 -1.18 -33.37 5.64
C VAL A 215 0.27 -32.98 5.38
N GLU A 216 1.07 -32.72 6.43
CA GLU A 216 2.49 -32.43 6.28
C GLU A 216 3.25 -33.53 5.55
N HIS A 217 3.03 -34.80 5.94
CA HIS A 217 3.69 -35.93 5.32
C HIS A 217 3.35 -36.05 3.83
N THR A 218 2.06 -35.94 3.48
CA THR A 218 1.60 -36.02 2.10
C THR A 218 2.08 -34.81 1.27
N LEU A 219 2.05 -33.60 1.82
CA LEU A 219 2.59 -32.41 1.15
C LEU A 219 4.07 -32.57 0.83
N ARG A 220 4.87 -33.11 1.77
CA ARG A 220 6.29 -33.43 1.50
C ARG A 220 6.45 -34.44 0.36
N GLY A 221 5.53 -35.40 0.27
CA GLY A 221 5.44 -36.34 -0.86
C GLY A 221 5.14 -35.65 -2.20
N TRP A 222 4.10 -34.82 -2.26
CA TRP A 222 3.70 -34.08 -3.48
C TRP A 222 4.74 -33.05 -3.92
N MET A 223 5.42 -32.41 -2.96
CA MET A 223 6.51 -31.50 -3.29
C MET A 223 7.70 -32.26 -3.92
N GLY A 224 7.75 -33.58 -3.82
CA GLY A 224 8.74 -34.48 -4.41
C GLY A 224 10.13 -34.36 -3.76
N HIS A 225 11.06 -35.22 -4.17
CA HIS A 225 12.48 -34.94 -4.00
C HIS A 225 12.88 -33.90 -5.04
N HIS A 226 13.48 -32.78 -4.60
CA HIS A 226 14.06 -31.84 -5.57
C HIS A 226 15.25 -32.54 -6.22
N GLY A 227 15.49 -32.24 -7.50
CA GLY A 227 16.66 -32.77 -8.19
C GLY A 227 17.93 -32.39 -7.44
N ASP A 228 19.00 -33.15 -7.64
CA ASP A 228 20.34 -32.86 -7.10
C ASP A 228 20.90 -31.49 -7.56
N VAL A 229 20.16 -30.76 -8.39
CA VAL A 229 20.55 -29.53 -9.07
C VAL A 229 19.42 -28.51 -9.00
N GLU A 230 19.73 -27.32 -8.49
CA GLU A 230 18.85 -26.16 -8.39
C GLU A 230 19.44 -24.98 -9.16
N TYR A 231 18.58 -24.21 -9.83
CA TYR A 231 18.98 -22.95 -10.47
C TYR A 231 18.70 -21.77 -9.53
N HIS A 232 19.72 -20.96 -9.25
CA HIS A 232 19.60 -19.77 -8.42
C HIS A 232 19.88 -18.51 -9.26
N ASP A 233 18.93 -17.56 -9.31
CA ASP A 233 19.17 -16.24 -9.89
C ASP A 233 19.80 -15.32 -8.84
N VAL A 234 21.13 -15.34 -8.79
CA VAL A 234 21.94 -14.53 -7.87
C VAL A 234 22.92 -13.65 -8.63
N VAL A 235 23.25 -12.51 -8.07
CA VAL A 235 24.41 -11.73 -8.54
C VAL A 235 25.66 -12.33 -7.93
N LEU A 236 26.67 -12.58 -8.76
CA LEU A 236 27.93 -13.14 -8.27
C LEU A 236 28.86 -12.02 -7.78
N LEU A 237 29.17 -12.03 -6.48
CA LEU A 237 30.20 -11.19 -5.88
C LEU A 237 31.53 -11.93 -5.86
N THR A 238 32.55 -11.33 -6.47
CA THR A 238 33.94 -11.82 -6.41
C THR A 238 34.81 -10.87 -5.60
N VAL A 239 35.60 -11.43 -4.68
CA VAL A 239 36.42 -10.69 -3.73
C VAL A 239 37.88 -11.08 -3.92
N HIS A 240 38.76 -10.09 -3.94
CA HIS A 240 40.19 -10.33 -4.06
C HIS A 240 40.74 -11.14 -2.87
N ARG A 241 41.65 -12.09 -3.15
CA ARG A 241 42.18 -13.07 -2.17
C ARG A 241 42.62 -12.49 -0.82
N ALA A 242 43.20 -11.29 -0.83
CA ALA A 242 43.71 -10.63 0.36
C ALA A 242 42.62 -10.12 1.32
N GLN A 243 41.38 -9.97 0.85
CA GLN A 243 40.28 -9.34 1.59
C GLN A 243 39.16 -10.31 1.99
N ILE A 244 39.29 -11.60 1.66
CA ILE A 244 38.29 -12.65 1.93
C ILE A 244 37.97 -12.75 3.42
N ARG A 245 39.00 -12.84 4.28
CA ARG A 245 38.82 -12.93 5.74
C ARG A 245 38.10 -11.70 6.30
N LYS A 246 38.30 -10.52 5.72
CA LYS A 246 37.69 -9.26 6.14
C LYS A 246 36.20 -9.19 5.76
N ILE A 247 35.79 -9.77 4.62
CA ILE A 247 34.37 -9.90 4.26
C ILE A 247 33.66 -10.94 5.11
N GLU A 248 34.25 -12.12 5.30
CA GLU A 248 33.59 -13.22 6.02
C GLU A 248 33.45 -12.97 7.54
N SER A 249 34.41 -12.25 8.13
CA SER A 249 34.34 -11.82 9.53
C SER A 249 33.45 -10.60 9.74
N ASN A 250 33.10 -9.87 8.68
CA ASN A 250 32.27 -8.68 8.78
C ASN A 250 30.79 -9.06 8.88
N ARG A 251 30.28 -9.00 10.10
CA ARG A 251 28.87 -9.26 10.46
C ARG A 251 27.85 -8.43 9.69
N PHE A 252 28.23 -7.29 9.09
CA PHE A 252 27.33 -6.43 8.32
C PHE A 252 27.25 -6.82 6.85
N ILE A 253 28.30 -7.45 6.31
CA ILE A 253 28.33 -7.92 4.91
C ILE A 253 27.79 -9.35 4.83
N ARG A 254 28.05 -10.18 5.84
CA ARG A 254 27.61 -11.59 5.90
C ARG A 254 26.11 -11.81 5.60
N PRO A 255 25.16 -10.98 6.06
CA PRO A 255 23.73 -11.16 5.77
C PRO A 255 23.35 -10.98 4.30
N PHE A 256 24.21 -10.37 3.49
CA PHE A 256 24.00 -10.17 2.05
C PHE A 256 24.56 -11.32 1.22
N LEU A 257 25.32 -12.23 1.83
CA LEU A 257 25.90 -13.40 1.17
C LEU A 257 24.90 -14.55 1.30
N LEU A 258 24.05 -14.71 0.29
CA LEU A 258 23.04 -15.78 0.24
C LEU A 258 23.70 -17.16 0.17
N HIS A 259 24.71 -17.30 -0.69
CA HIS A 259 25.43 -18.55 -0.88
C HIS A 259 26.95 -18.33 -0.90
N ARG A 260 27.69 -19.27 -0.32
CA ARG A 260 29.16 -19.32 -0.39
C ARG A 260 29.55 -20.47 -1.30
N PHE A 261 30.05 -20.15 -2.49
CA PHE A 261 30.50 -21.17 -3.46
C PHE A 261 31.93 -21.61 -3.15
N VAL A 262 32.84 -20.64 -3.01
CA VAL A 262 34.23 -20.84 -2.57
C VAL A 262 34.69 -19.59 -1.80
N PRO A 263 35.75 -19.65 -0.99
CA PRO A 263 36.29 -18.45 -0.34
C PRO A 263 36.59 -17.36 -1.38
N GLY A 264 35.95 -16.20 -1.24
CA GLY A 264 36.06 -15.09 -2.19
C GLY A 264 35.04 -15.07 -3.34
N MET A 265 34.11 -16.02 -3.40
CA MET A 265 33.03 -16.04 -4.39
C MET A 265 31.68 -16.36 -3.74
N TYR A 266 30.75 -15.42 -3.83
CA TYR A 266 29.49 -15.46 -3.10
C TYR A 266 28.32 -15.09 -4.01
N GLY A 267 27.17 -15.74 -3.80
CA GLY A 267 25.91 -15.33 -4.38
C GLY A 267 25.26 -14.26 -3.50
N VAL A 268 24.84 -13.15 -4.11
CA VAL A 268 24.17 -12.04 -3.43
C VAL A 268 22.85 -11.73 -4.11
N ASP A 269 21.90 -11.24 -3.32
CA ASP A 269 20.59 -10.82 -3.84
C ASP A 269 20.75 -9.62 -4.79
N ARG A 270 20.22 -9.74 -6.01
CA ARG A 270 20.23 -8.68 -7.02
C ARG A 270 19.58 -7.39 -6.51
N THR A 271 18.50 -7.50 -5.74
CA THR A 271 17.75 -6.34 -5.23
C THR A 271 18.56 -5.53 -4.21
N ARG A 272 19.52 -6.18 -3.53
CA ARG A 272 20.33 -5.61 -2.46
C ARG A 272 21.75 -5.24 -2.86
N VAL A 273 22.10 -5.32 -4.14
CA VAL A 273 23.46 -4.98 -4.64
C VAL A 273 23.81 -3.51 -4.38
N ALA A 274 22.85 -2.59 -4.48
CA ALA A 274 23.11 -1.16 -4.22
C ALA A 274 23.44 -0.91 -2.74
N GLU A 275 22.66 -1.50 -1.85
CA GLU A 275 22.88 -1.48 -0.39
C GLU A 275 24.21 -2.16 -0.03
N LEU A 276 24.49 -3.32 -0.61
CA LEU A 276 25.75 -4.04 -0.44
C LEU A 276 26.94 -3.22 -0.95
N ASN A 277 26.81 -2.50 -2.06
CA ASN A 277 27.89 -1.66 -2.58
C ASN A 277 28.22 -0.49 -1.64
N ILE A 278 27.22 0.09 -0.99
CA ILE A 278 27.42 1.12 0.03
C ILE A 278 28.14 0.49 1.24
N LEU A 279 27.66 -0.64 1.74
CA LEU A 279 28.28 -1.33 2.89
C LEU A 279 29.70 -1.81 2.59
N LEU A 280 29.96 -2.33 1.40
CA LEU A 280 31.29 -2.66 0.93
C LEU A 280 32.18 -1.41 0.95
N SER A 281 31.69 -0.29 0.43
CA SER A 281 32.40 0.98 0.44
C SER A 281 32.71 1.49 1.85
N GLU A 282 31.73 1.44 2.75
CA GLU A 282 31.87 1.86 4.16
C GLU A 282 32.84 0.99 4.96
N HIS A 283 32.92 -0.31 4.63
CA HIS A 283 33.85 -1.23 5.28
C HIS A 283 35.22 -1.32 4.58
N GLY A 284 35.51 -0.36 3.69
CA GLY A 284 36.81 -0.16 3.07
C GLY A 284 37.08 -1.09 1.89
N PHE A 285 36.04 -1.53 1.18
CA PHE A 285 36.12 -2.16 -0.13
C PHE A 285 35.77 -1.12 -1.20
N SER A 286 36.09 -1.37 -2.47
CA SER A 286 35.74 -0.46 -3.56
C SER A 286 35.04 -1.24 -4.66
N PRO A 287 33.71 -1.42 -4.57
CA PRO A 287 32.95 -2.19 -5.56
C PRO A 287 32.95 -1.48 -6.92
N SER A 288 32.98 -2.26 -8.00
CA SER A 288 32.91 -1.69 -9.35
C SER A 288 31.51 -1.15 -9.64
N GLY A 289 31.40 0.09 -10.14
CA GLY A 289 30.11 0.72 -10.45
C GLY A 289 29.33 0.12 -11.62
N LYS A 290 29.91 -0.84 -12.36
CA LYS A 290 29.23 -1.60 -13.42
C LYS A 290 29.21 -3.08 -13.05
N VAL A 291 28.02 -3.67 -12.99
CA VAL A 291 27.87 -5.13 -12.96
C VAL A 291 28.23 -5.65 -14.35
N ARG A 292 29.18 -6.58 -14.42
CA ARG A 292 29.52 -7.23 -15.69
C ARG A 292 28.35 -8.14 -16.06
N LYS A 293 27.63 -7.76 -17.12
CA LYS A 293 26.49 -8.52 -17.64
C LYS A 293 26.98 -9.46 -18.74
N TYR A 294 26.44 -10.67 -18.73
CA TYR A 294 26.78 -11.72 -19.69
C TYR A 294 25.47 -12.40 -20.13
N PRO A 295 24.96 -12.15 -21.35
CA PRO A 295 25.21 -11.04 -22.29
C PRO A 295 24.21 -9.85 -22.09
N ASP A 296 24.45 -8.68 -22.69
CA ASP A 296 23.74 -7.38 -22.47
C ASP A 296 22.55 -7.08 -23.42
N ASP A 297 21.48 -6.35 -22.97
CA ASP A 297 20.58 -5.53 -23.83
C ASP A 297 19.87 -4.32 -23.10
N PRO A 298 19.92 -3.07 -23.62
CA PRO A 298 19.38 -1.83 -23.01
C PRO A 298 17.85 -1.61 -23.02
N GLN A 299 17.09 -2.25 -23.90
CA GLN A 299 15.67 -1.89 -24.11
C GLN A 299 14.75 -2.18 -22.90
N GLN A 300 15.14 -3.10 -22.03
CA GLN A 300 14.35 -3.49 -20.86
C GLN A 300 14.49 -2.53 -19.67
N VAL A 301 15.53 -1.69 -19.66
CA VAL A 301 15.78 -0.71 -18.59
C VAL A 301 14.80 0.47 -18.70
N ASP A 302 14.57 0.95 -19.91
CA ASP A 302 13.69 2.10 -20.19
C ASP A 302 12.20 1.85 -19.85
N ALA A 303 11.77 0.58 -19.87
CA ALA A 303 10.39 0.21 -19.53
C ALA A 303 10.12 0.35 -18.02
N ARG A 304 11.14 0.10 -17.18
CA ARG A 304 11.04 0.11 -15.72
C ARG A 304 10.96 1.53 -15.15
N ASP A 305 11.74 2.45 -15.70
CA ASP A 305 11.79 3.83 -15.20
C ASP A 305 10.48 4.60 -15.44
N ARG A 306 9.75 4.26 -16.52
CA ARG A 306 8.43 4.86 -16.80
C ARG A 306 7.38 4.55 -15.73
N LEU A 307 7.42 3.36 -15.14
CA LEU A 307 6.45 2.94 -14.12
C LEU A 307 6.65 3.71 -12.81
N LEU A 308 7.90 3.92 -12.40
CA LEU A 308 8.24 4.65 -11.17
C LEU A 308 7.82 6.12 -11.24
N GLN A 309 7.94 6.74 -12.41
CA GLN A 309 7.50 8.12 -12.63
C GLN A 309 5.98 8.28 -12.40
N MET A 310 5.18 7.31 -12.89
CA MET A 310 3.72 7.34 -12.75
C MET A 310 3.25 7.26 -11.28
N VAL A 311 4.00 6.58 -10.41
CA VAL A 311 3.68 6.45 -8.98
C VAL A 311 3.93 7.76 -8.23
N SER A 312 5.02 8.47 -8.56
CA SER A 312 5.32 9.77 -7.97
C SER A 312 4.24 10.80 -8.30
N ASP A 313 3.80 10.86 -9.55
CA ASP A 313 2.76 11.80 -10.01
C ASP A 313 1.41 11.57 -9.33
N ALA A 314 1.09 10.31 -8.99
CA ALA A 314 -0.11 9.94 -8.28
C ALA A 314 -0.14 10.52 -6.85
N ARG A 315 0.99 10.45 -6.12
CA ARG A 315 1.11 10.95 -4.75
C ARG A 315 0.91 12.46 -4.66
N THR A 316 1.51 13.21 -5.59
CA THR A 316 1.39 14.68 -5.62
C THR A 316 -0.05 15.14 -5.87
N ARG A 317 -0.81 14.45 -6.74
CA ARG A 317 -2.22 14.80 -7.02
C ARG A 317 -3.14 14.63 -5.81
N ARG A 318 -2.83 13.72 -4.89
CA ARG A 318 -3.63 13.50 -3.68
C ARG A 318 -3.51 14.67 -2.69
N GLU A 319 -2.31 15.22 -2.54
CA GLU A 319 -2.06 16.37 -1.66
C GLU A 319 -2.90 17.59 -2.07
N ASP A 320 -3.04 17.83 -3.38
CA ASP A 320 -3.92 18.88 -3.93
C ASP A 320 -5.40 18.64 -3.64
N LEU A 321 -5.85 17.38 -3.65
CA LEU A 321 -7.24 17.02 -3.34
C LEU A 321 -7.55 17.24 -1.85
N ILE A 322 -6.62 16.89 -0.95
CA ILE A 322 -6.77 17.13 0.50
C ILE A 322 -6.89 18.63 0.79
N GLN A 323 -6.11 19.49 0.13
CA GLN A 323 -6.28 20.94 0.26
C GLN A 323 -7.64 21.43 -0.28
N LYS A 324 -8.14 20.81 -1.36
CA LYS A 324 -9.47 21.11 -1.91
C LYS A 324 -10.61 20.58 -1.04
N THR A 325 -10.45 19.50 -0.26
CA THR A 325 -11.50 18.93 0.62
C THR A 325 -12.04 19.92 1.64
N HIS A 326 -11.21 20.84 2.14
CA HIS A 326 -11.66 21.92 3.01
C HIS A 326 -12.56 22.97 2.31
N ALA A 327 -12.67 22.93 0.98
CA ALA A 327 -13.34 23.94 0.16
C ALA A 327 -14.59 23.46 -0.59
N ALA A 328 -15.08 22.23 -0.37
CA ALA A 328 -16.46 21.92 -0.77
C ALA A 328 -17.39 21.77 0.43
N ASP A 329 -18.19 22.82 0.60
CA ASP A 329 -19.42 22.87 1.36
C ASP A 329 -20.46 21.92 0.74
N ALA A 330 -20.31 20.62 0.98
CA ALA A 330 -21.35 19.65 0.70
C ALA A 330 -22.19 19.47 1.97
N LEU A 331 -23.39 20.06 2.00
CA LEU A 331 -24.36 19.77 3.06
C LEU A 331 -25.07 18.45 2.69
N PRO A 332 -24.98 17.38 3.51
CA PRO A 332 -25.63 16.09 3.24
C PRO A 332 -27.14 16.21 3.00
N GLU A 333 -27.77 17.25 3.56
CA GLU A 333 -29.20 17.58 3.40
C GLU A 333 -29.62 17.84 1.94
N VAL A 334 -28.68 18.13 1.04
CA VAL A 334 -28.93 18.35 -0.40
C VAL A 334 -29.17 17.02 -1.13
N LEU A 335 -28.71 15.90 -0.58
CA LEU A 335 -28.94 14.58 -1.14
C LEU A 335 -30.26 14.03 -0.61
N CYS A 336 -31.34 14.19 -1.38
CA CYS A 336 -32.64 13.60 -1.04
C CYS A 336 -32.52 12.07 -0.91
N THR A 337 -32.90 11.47 0.21
CA THR A 337 -32.88 10.00 0.39
C THR A 337 -34.22 9.37 0.07
N VAL A 338 -34.24 8.09 -0.31
CA VAL A 338 -35.51 7.35 -0.39
C VAL A 338 -36.09 7.18 1.03
N PRO A 339 -37.33 7.61 1.32
CA PRO A 339 -37.95 7.45 2.63
C PRO A 339 -37.96 5.99 3.10
N GLY A 340 -37.49 5.73 4.32
CA GLY A 340 -37.43 4.38 4.89
C GLY A 340 -36.18 3.55 4.56
N SER A 341 -35.23 4.09 3.76
CA SER A 341 -33.99 3.38 3.38
C SER A 341 -32.78 3.61 4.32
N GLY A 342 -32.95 4.41 5.37
CA GLY A 342 -31.94 4.75 6.36
C GLY A 342 -32.09 6.20 6.84
N GLN A 343 -31.80 6.48 8.11
CA GLN A 343 -31.69 7.86 8.60
C GLN A 343 -30.27 8.38 8.33
N PRO A 344 -30.09 9.67 7.98
CA PRO A 344 -28.76 10.25 7.90
C PRO A 344 -28.05 10.03 9.23
N MET A 345 -26.85 9.44 9.17
CA MET A 345 -26.04 9.24 10.35
C MET A 345 -25.67 10.63 10.88
N ARG A 346 -26.42 11.14 11.87
CA ARG A 346 -25.91 12.21 12.74
C ARG A 346 -24.70 11.61 13.43
N GLN A 347 -23.53 11.81 12.82
CA GLN A 347 -22.27 11.39 13.42
C GLN A 347 -22.21 12.06 14.80
N LYS A 348 -22.44 11.28 15.87
CA LYS A 348 -21.74 11.51 17.11
C LYS A 348 -20.28 11.47 16.69
N LYS A 349 -19.67 12.64 16.57
CA LYS A 349 -18.26 12.85 16.24
C LYS A 349 -17.48 11.89 17.14
N ARG A 350 -17.21 10.67 16.65
CA ARG A 350 -16.35 9.72 17.37
C ARG A 350 -15.08 10.52 17.54
N ARG A 351 -14.67 10.66 18.79
CA ARG A 351 -13.48 11.43 19.15
C ARG A 351 -12.31 10.63 18.58
N ARG A 352 -12.08 10.74 17.26
CA ARG A 352 -10.84 10.32 16.59
C ARG A 352 -9.77 10.84 17.52
N GLU A 353 -8.94 9.95 18.05
CA GLU A 353 -7.73 10.36 18.74
C GLU A 353 -7.10 11.42 17.85
N GLN A 354 -6.96 12.65 18.38
CA GLN A 354 -6.53 13.81 17.60
C GLN A 354 -5.05 13.63 17.30
N LEU A 355 -4.74 12.71 16.40
CA LEU A 355 -3.41 12.51 15.88
C LEU A 355 -3.08 13.73 15.01
N PRO A 356 -1.82 14.18 15.03
CA PRO A 356 -1.38 15.27 14.18
C PRO A 356 -1.62 14.94 12.68
N PRO A 357 -1.73 15.97 11.81
CA PRO A 357 -1.87 15.77 10.37
C PRO A 357 -0.61 15.12 9.79
N ARG A 358 -0.77 14.30 8.74
CA ARG A 358 0.36 13.75 7.96
C ARG A 358 1.13 14.88 7.30
N ARG A 359 2.44 14.73 7.19
CA ARG A 359 3.36 15.72 6.59
C ARG A 359 4.37 15.04 5.68
N SER A 360 4.72 15.70 4.57
CA SER A 360 5.81 15.21 3.71
C SER A 360 7.18 15.38 4.42
N PRO A 361 8.23 14.64 4.04
CA PRO A 361 9.57 14.83 4.64
C PRO A 361 10.09 16.27 4.55
N ARG A 362 9.72 16.99 3.48
CA ARG A 362 10.01 18.40 3.31
C ARG A 362 9.25 19.28 4.31
N GLU A 363 7.94 19.07 4.44
CA GLU A 363 7.10 19.81 5.40
C GLU A 363 7.50 19.54 6.86
N VAL A 364 7.82 18.29 7.20
CA VAL A 364 8.34 17.90 8.52
C VAL A 364 9.58 18.72 8.86
N ARG A 365 10.51 18.86 7.91
CA ARG A 365 11.72 19.66 8.09
C ARG A 365 11.39 21.15 8.27
N GLU A 366 10.59 21.72 7.38
CA GLU A 366 10.21 23.14 7.44
C GLU A 366 9.50 23.47 8.77
N LEU A 367 8.61 22.58 9.24
CA LEU A 367 7.92 22.73 10.52
C LEU A 367 8.86 22.55 11.71
N ALA A 368 9.80 21.62 11.66
CA ALA A 368 10.80 21.42 12.71
C ALA A 368 11.72 22.64 12.85
N GLU A 369 12.21 23.20 11.75
CA GLU A 369 13.01 24.44 11.73
C GLU A 369 12.19 25.64 12.27
N LYS A 370 10.91 25.72 11.91
CA LYS A 370 9.98 26.74 12.42
C LYS A 370 9.70 26.57 13.92
N ALA A 371 9.62 25.34 14.42
CA ALA A 371 9.38 25.07 15.83
C ALA A 371 10.56 25.50 16.70
N VAL A 372 11.78 25.18 16.26
CA VAL A 372 13.04 25.59 16.92
C VAL A 372 13.19 27.11 16.96
N SER A 373 12.90 27.80 15.84
CA SER A 373 13.03 29.26 15.77
C SER A 373 11.90 30.02 16.47
N GLY A 374 10.70 29.43 16.54
CA GLY A 374 9.50 30.05 17.09
C GLY A 374 9.13 29.64 18.52
N ASP A 375 9.96 28.85 19.19
CA ASP A 375 9.73 28.31 20.55
C ASP A 375 8.38 27.58 20.68
N TYR A 376 8.07 26.73 19.69
CA TYR A 376 6.89 25.86 19.69
C TYR A 376 7.28 24.44 20.08
N ASN A 377 6.43 23.78 20.86
CA ASN A 377 6.51 22.34 21.04
C ASN A 377 5.87 21.64 19.83
N ILE A 378 6.27 20.39 19.62
CA ILE A 378 5.83 19.59 18.49
C ILE A 378 5.15 18.32 18.99
N GLU A 379 3.99 18.00 18.43
CA GLU A 379 3.34 16.71 18.63
C GLU A 379 3.54 15.88 17.35
N ILE A 380 4.11 14.69 17.51
CA ILE A 380 4.51 13.84 16.38
C ILE A 380 4.00 12.41 16.53
N LEU A 381 3.76 11.76 15.40
CA LEU A 381 3.72 10.30 15.32
C LEU A 381 5.05 9.82 14.73
N TYR A 382 5.86 9.19 15.56
CA TYR A 382 7.21 8.74 15.23
C TYR A 382 7.24 7.22 15.04
N VAL A 383 7.75 6.76 13.90
CA VAL A 383 7.94 5.34 13.62
C VAL A 383 9.32 4.95 14.13
N THR A 384 9.35 4.11 15.17
CA THR A 384 10.61 3.56 15.67
C THR A 384 11.20 2.55 14.69
N ARG A 385 12.47 2.18 14.87
CA ARG A 385 13.13 1.16 14.03
C ARG A 385 12.46 -0.22 14.08
N ASP A 386 11.72 -0.51 15.15
CA ASP A 386 10.95 -1.74 15.30
C ASP A 386 9.52 -1.61 14.73
N GLU A 387 9.29 -0.65 13.83
CA GLU A 387 7.99 -0.31 13.19
C GLU A 387 6.87 0.06 14.16
N LYS A 388 7.16 0.21 15.45
CA LYS A 388 6.19 0.69 16.44
C LYS A 388 6.00 2.19 16.29
N ARG A 389 4.75 2.60 16.11
CA ARG A 389 4.33 4.01 16.06
C ARG A 389 4.21 4.54 17.49
N LYS A 390 4.98 5.59 17.83
CA LYS A 390 4.93 6.28 19.12
C LYS A 390 4.37 7.69 18.94
N HIS A 391 3.33 8.01 19.68
CA HIS A 391 2.80 9.36 19.76
C HIS A 391 3.58 10.15 20.83
N LEU A 392 4.30 11.20 20.43
CA LEU A 392 5.26 11.90 21.29
C LEU A 392 5.01 13.40 21.26
N ARG A 393 5.31 14.05 22.39
CA ARG A 393 5.32 15.52 22.50
C ARG A 393 6.71 15.96 22.88
N ILE A 394 7.30 16.80 22.04
CA ILE A 394 8.73 17.12 22.08
C ILE A 394 8.90 18.62 22.16
N ALA A 395 9.78 19.07 23.05
CA ALA A 395 10.35 20.41 23.04
C ALA A 395 11.58 20.41 22.11
N PRO A 396 11.49 20.97 20.89
CA PRO A 396 12.56 20.91 19.91
C PRO A 396 13.68 21.89 20.27
N GLU A 397 14.93 21.43 20.24
CA GLU A 397 16.10 22.27 20.52
C GLU A 397 16.80 22.71 19.23
N ARG A 398 17.00 21.76 18.30
CA ARG A 398 17.66 22.03 17.02
C ARG A 398 17.40 20.92 16.01
N VAL A 399 17.49 21.29 14.73
CA VAL A 399 17.65 20.32 13.65
C VAL A 399 19.14 20.16 13.37
N ALA A 400 19.60 18.90 13.31
CA ALA A 400 21.00 18.56 13.09
C ALA A 400 21.13 17.46 12.05
N THR A 401 22.33 17.30 11.51
CA THR A 401 22.69 16.16 10.68
C THR A 401 23.46 15.17 11.55
N ASN A 402 23.02 13.91 11.61
CA ASN A 402 23.72 12.88 12.35
C ASN A 402 25.02 12.46 11.60
N ALA A 403 25.84 11.62 12.24
CA ALA A 403 27.09 11.14 11.65
C ALA A 403 26.92 10.32 10.35
N ARG A 404 25.68 9.92 10.02
CA ARG A 404 25.30 9.18 8.80
C ARG A 404 24.74 10.08 7.70
N GLY A 405 24.76 11.42 7.89
CA GLY A 405 24.23 12.37 6.92
C GLY A 405 22.71 12.55 6.97
N GLU A 406 22.02 11.90 7.91
CA GLU A 406 20.56 11.97 8.03
C GLU A 406 20.14 13.15 8.91
N GLN A 407 19.04 13.82 8.54
CA GLN A 407 18.51 14.92 9.33
C GLN A 407 17.71 14.40 10.53
N VAL A 408 18.06 14.91 11.70
CA VAL A 408 17.45 14.58 12.98
C VAL A 408 16.97 15.83 13.69
N LEU A 409 15.82 15.75 14.32
CA LEU A 409 15.33 16.70 15.31
C LEU A 409 15.87 16.29 16.68
N VAL A 410 16.70 17.13 17.29
CA VAL A 410 17.11 16.97 18.68
C VAL A 410 16.13 17.74 19.56
N GLY A 411 15.54 17.07 20.54
CA GLY A 411 14.59 17.68 21.45
C GLY A 411 14.37 16.85 22.71
N THR A 412 13.74 17.47 23.69
CA THR A 412 13.41 16.81 24.96
C THR A 412 11.99 16.27 24.89
N ASP A 413 11.82 14.97 25.14
CA ASP A 413 10.51 14.33 25.27
C ASP A 413 9.83 14.87 26.54
N LEU A 414 8.65 15.47 26.40
CA LEU A 414 7.92 16.08 27.53
C LEU A 414 7.33 15.03 28.48
N ALA A 415 7.15 13.78 28.04
CA ALA A 415 6.62 12.71 28.89
C ALA A 415 7.73 11.98 29.64
N ALA A 416 8.86 11.75 28.98
CA ALA A 416 9.99 11.00 29.55
C ALA A 416 11.07 11.90 30.17
N GLU A 417 11.00 13.22 29.96
CA GLU A 417 12.03 14.22 30.34
C GLU A 417 13.44 13.87 29.84
N GLN A 418 13.51 13.09 28.77
CA GLN A 418 14.76 12.62 28.18
C GLN A 418 15.05 13.35 26.89
N ARG A 419 16.29 13.78 26.75
CA ARG A 419 16.81 14.39 25.54
C ARG A 419 17.13 13.31 24.51
N LEU A 420 16.41 13.32 23.40
CA LEU A 420 16.51 12.32 22.35
C LEU A 420 16.69 12.97 20.97
N SER A 421 17.14 12.16 20.01
CA SER A 421 17.25 12.54 18.60
C SER A 421 16.23 11.74 17.80
N TYR A 422 15.38 12.43 17.05
CA TYR A 422 14.33 11.85 16.22
C TYR A 422 14.65 12.05 14.75
N GLN A 423 14.75 10.98 13.96
CA GLN A 423 15.01 11.10 12.53
C GLN A 423 13.80 11.71 11.81
N LEU A 424 14.00 12.80 11.05
CA LEU A 424 12.90 13.53 10.41
C LEU A 424 12.13 12.65 9.41
N ALA A 425 12.84 11.77 8.70
CA ALA A 425 12.23 10.85 7.74
C ALA A 425 11.28 9.81 8.38
N GLN A 426 11.38 9.60 9.70
CA GLN A 426 10.55 8.65 10.46
C GLN A 426 9.36 9.33 11.16
N ILE A 427 9.15 10.63 10.90
CA ILE A 427 7.99 11.36 11.40
C ILE A 427 6.91 11.36 10.31
N GLU A 428 5.85 10.60 10.53
CA GLU A 428 4.73 10.51 9.56
C GLU A 428 3.75 11.67 9.71
N ARG A 429 3.59 12.16 10.95
CA ARG A 429 2.60 13.16 11.33
C ARG A 429 3.22 14.18 12.26
N MET A 430 2.92 15.46 12.06
CA MET A 430 3.47 16.55 12.86
C MET A 430 2.48 17.72 12.98
N SER A 431 2.29 18.21 14.21
CA SER A 431 1.61 19.47 14.52
C SER A 431 2.46 20.33 15.47
N LEU A 432 2.27 21.65 15.40
CA LEU A 432 2.91 22.61 16.30
C LEU A 432 1.90 23.02 17.38
N PHE A 433 2.35 23.14 18.62
CA PHE A 433 1.57 23.72 19.71
C PHE A 433 2.44 24.60 20.59
N LYS A 434 1.84 25.61 21.24
CA LYS A 434 2.59 26.48 22.16
C LYS A 434 2.80 25.79 23.51
N PRO A 435 3.96 25.97 24.16
CA PRO A 435 4.14 25.54 25.54
C PRO A 435 3.06 26.19 26.43
N ARG A 436 2.48 25.41 27.34
CA ARG A 436 1.55 25.96 28.35
C ARG A 436 2.39 26.82 29.31
N ARG A 437 2.02 28.10 29.45
CA ARG A 437 2.61 29.04 30.41
C ARG A 437 2.30 28.64 31.84
#